data_AF-A0A2V8Z346-F1
#
_entry.id   AF-A0A2V8Z346-F1
#
_cell.length_a   1.000
_cell.length_b   1.000
_cell.length_c   1.000
_cell.angle_alpha   90.00
_cell.angle_beta   90.00
_cell.angle_gamma   90.00
#
_symmetry.space_group_name_H-M   'P 1'
#
loop_
_entity.id
_entity.type
_entity.pdbx_description
1 polymer ?
#
loop_
_entity_poly.entity_id
_entity_poly.type
_entity_poly.pdbx_seq_one_letter_code
_entity_poly.pdbx_strand_id
1 'polypeptide(L)'
;MGGLGITELSSALKLPKSTMHRLIVTLEAAGYVAFDPATATYSLGGRAARLAEQLNHQSPLLAFAGPMLELLTRECDNEEYTRGLRCIAAPIKDVSSNVIAAMSVSMFKHKMTAARRAFFKAALLRATSEVSEKLGYLPAAGNGE
;
A
#
# COMPACT_ATOMS: atom_id res chain seq x y z
N MET A 1 5.91 13.04 -11.08
CA MET A 1 6.47 13.31 -9.74
C MET A 1 7.48 14.44 -9.90
N GLY A 2 7.26 15.59 -9.26
CA GLY A 2 8.15 16.75 -9.40
C GLY A 2 9.50 16.48 -8.72
N GLY A 3 10.61 16.78 -9.41
CA GLY A 3 11.93 16.77 -8.79
C GLY A 3 12.10 17.93 -7.81
N LEU A 4 13.07 17.81 -6.90
CA LEU A 4 13.39 18.83 -5.89
C LEU A 4 14.74 19.51 -6.20
N GLY A 5 14.81 20.82 -5.99
CA GLY A 5 16.07 21.56 -6.08
C GLY A 5 16.99 21.29 -4.87
N ILE A 6 18.29 21.52 -5.02
CA ILE A 6 19.27 21.31 -3.93
C ILE A 6 18.99 22.16 -2.68
N THR A 7 18.45 23.37 -2.86
CA THR A 7 18.10 24.27 -1.74
C THR A 7 16.88 23.74 -0.98
N GLU A 8 15.90 23.17 -1.69
CA GLU A 8 14.72 22.54 -1.08
C GLU A 8 15.12 21.28 -0.31
N LEU A 9 15.99 20.43 -0.90
CA LEU A 9 16.52 19.24 -0.24
C LEU A 9 17.32 19.59 1.02
N SER A 10 18.17 20.62 0.94
CA SER A 10 18.93 21.15 2.09
C SER A 10 18.00 21.64 3.21
N SER A 11 16.91 22.34 2.86
CA SER A 11 15.92 22.83 3.82
C SER A 11 15.12 21.69 4.46
N ALA A 12 14.59 20.77 3.66
CA ALA A 12 13.78 19.65 4.11
C ALA A 12 14.54 18.70 5.04
N LEU A 13 15.81 18.42 4.73
CA LEU A 13 16.66 17.53 5.53
C LEU A 13 17.44 18.26 6.63
N LYS A 14 17.31 19.59 6.74
CA LYS A 14 18.03 20.44 7.70
C LYS A 14 19.55 20.24 7.66
N LEU A 15 20.10 20.08 6.46
CA LEU A 15 21.54 19.86 6.24
C LEU A 15 22.19 21.06 5.55
N PRO A 16 23.46 21.40 5.87
CA PRO A 16 24.20 22.42 5.14
C PRO A 16 24.29 22.11 3.63
N LYS A 17 24.26 23.13 2.78
CA LYS A 17 24.33 22.98 1.31
C LYS A 17 25.57 22.20 0.84
N SER A 18 26.71 22.36 1.53
CA SER A 18 27.94 21.61 1.24
C SER A 18 27.80 20.10 1.47
N THR A 19 27.15 19.70 2.57
CA THR A 19 26.86 18.29 2.88
C THR A 19 25.84 17.72 1.90
N MET A 20 24.78 18.48 1.59
CA MET A 20 23.75 18.07 0.63
C MET A 20 24.34 17.80 -0.75
N HIS A 21 25.20 18.70 -1.24
CA HIS A 21 25.87 18.54 -2.52
C HIS A 21 26.70 17.25 -2.57
N ARG A 22 27.48 16.95 -1.52
CA ARG A 22 28.28 15.72 -1.45
C ARG A 22 27.40 14.47 -1.45
N LEU A 23 26.29 14.48 -0.71
CA LEU A 23 25.34 13.36 -0.66
C LEU A 23 24.70 13.13 -2.03
N ILE A 24 24.20 14.19 -2.67
CA ILE A 24 23.55 14.09 -3.98
C ILE A 24 24.52 13.57 -5.03
N VAL A 25 25.75 14.10 -5.11
CA VAL A 25 26.77 13.61 -6.04
C VAL A 25 27.05 12.12 -5.82
N THR A 26 27.14 11.69 -4.56
CA THR A 26 27.39 10.28 -4.23
C THR A 26 26.20 9.40 -4.63
N LEU A 27 24.97 9.84 -4.33
CA LEU A 27 23.75 9.09 -4.64
C LEU A 27 23.44 9.07 -6.14
N GLU A 28 23.76 10.13 -6.86
CA GLU A 28 23.66 10.23 -8.32
C GLU A 28 24.67 9.30 -8.99
N ALA A 29 25.95 9.35 -8.59
CA ALA A 29 26.96 8.42 -9.06
C ALA A 29 26.61 6.95 -8.73
N ALA A 30 25.97 6.73 -7.58
CA ALA A 30 25.45 5.43 -7.19
C ALA A 30 24.09 5.10 -7.84
N GLY A 31 23.51 5.95 -8.68
CA GLY A 31 22.27 5.69 -9.44
C GLY A 31 20.97 5.72 -8.62
N TYR A 32 21.01 6.16 -7.37
CA TYR A 32 19.84 6.31 -6.48
C TYR A 32 19.10 7.64 -6.69
N VAL A 33 19.77 8.63 -7.27
CA VAL A 33 19.22 9.94 -7.62
C VAL A 33 19.52 10.22 -9.10
N ALA A 34 18.64 10.94 -9.78
CA ALA A 34 18.83 11.41 -11.16
C ALA A 34 18.58 12.92 -11.21
N PHE A 35 19.46 13.66 -11.90
CA PHE A 35 19.33 15.08 -12.16
C PHE A 35 18.63 15.34 -13.49
N ASP A 36 17.61 16.21 -13.48
CA ASP A 36 16.99 16.74 -14.69
C ASP A 36 17.59 18.12 -15.00
N PRO A 37 18.37 18.25 -16.09
CA PRO A 37 18.98 19.52 -16.46
C PRO A 37 17.96 20.55 -16.98
N ALA A 38 16.78 20.14 -17.44
CA ALA A 38 15.75 21.06 -17.95
C ALA A 38 15.08 21.84 -16.81
N THR A 39 14.91 21.20 -15.65
CA THR A 39 14.27 21.81 -14.46
C THR A 39 15.27 22.13 -13.34
N ALA A 40 16.53 21.71 -13.49
CA ALA A 40 17.56 21.77 -12.45
C ALA A 40 17.14 21.12 -11.11
N THR A 41 16.41 20.02 -11.20
CA THR A 41 15.89 19.29 -10.04
C THR A 41 16.35 17.84 -9.99
N TYR A 42 16.31 17.26 -8.79
CA TYR A 42 16.71 15.88 -8.54
C TYR A 42 15.48 15.02 -8.25
N SER A 43 15.48 13.79 -8.76
CA SER A 43 14.43 12.79 -8.56
C SER A 43 15.04 11.42 -8.23
N LEU A 44 14.21 10.43 -7.90
CA LEU A 44 14.68 9.06 -7.65
C LEU A 44 15.28 8.44 -8.92
N GLY A 45 16.49 7.91 -8.80
CA GLY A 45 17.18 7.19 -9.87
C GLY A 45 16.75 5.73 -9.98
N GLY A 46 17.12 5.08 -11.08
CA GLY A 46 16.69 3.71 -11.39
C GLY A 46 17.09 2.65 -10.36
N ARG A 47 18.21 2.81 -9.63
CA ARG A 47 18.58 1.86 -8.56
C ARG A 47 17.65 1.96 -7.34
N ALA A 48 17.14 3.16 -7.04
CA ALA A 48 16.16 3.31 -5.96
C ALA A 48 14.84 2.60 -6.31
N ALA A 49 14.39 2.74 -7.56
CA ALA A 49 13.21 2.03 -8.07
C ALA A 49 13.40 0.49 -8.02
N ARG A 50 14.56 0.00 -8.46
CA ARG A 50 14.87 -1.44 -8.44
C ARG A 50 14.92 -2.03 -7.03
N LEU A 51 15.46 -1.29 -6.06
CA LEU A 51 15.45 -1.74 -4.66
C LEU A 51 14.02 -1.83 -4.13
N ALA A 52 13.18 -0.85 -4.44
CA ALA A 52 11.77 -0.87 -4.07
C ALA A 52 11.04 -2.07 -4.71
N GLU A 53 11.31 -2.37 -5.98
CA GLU A 53 10.74 -3.53 -6.67
C GLU A 53 11.15 -4.86 -6.01
N GLN A 54 12.42 -5.01 -5.62
CA GLN A 54 12.91 -6.21 -4.93
C GLN A 54 12.31 -6.39 -3.53
N LEU A 55 12.09 -5.29 -2.80
CA LEU A 55 11.39 -5.31 -1.52
C LEU A 55 9.90 -5.62 -1.69
N ASN A 56 9.32 -5.23 -2.83
CA ASN A 56 7.94 -5.50 -3.21
C ASN A 56 7.73 -6.89 -3.83
N HIS A 57 8.66 -7.85 -3.64
CA HIS A 57 8.38 -9.26 -3.90
C HIS A 57 7.33 -9.79 -2.91
N GLN A 58 6.09 -9.39 -3.14
CA GLN A 58 4.92 -10.05 -2.60
C GLN A 58 4.87 -11.47 -3.14
N SER A 59 4.29 -12.39 -2.37
CA SER A 59 4.01 -13.72 -2.89
C SER A 59 3.15 -13.57 -4.17
N PRO A 60 3.52 -14.18 -5.31
CA PRO A 60 2.76 -14.09 -6.56
C PRO A 60 1.29 -14.54 -6.38
N LEU A 61 1.02 -15.36 -5.37
CA LEU A 61 -0.31 -15.75 -4.94
C LEU A 61 -1.19 -14.56 -4.52
N LEU A 62 -0.66 -13.62 -3.73
CA LEU A 62 -1.43 -12.47 -3.25
C LEU A 62 -1.71 -11.45 -4.36
N ALA A 63 -0.77 -11.26 -5.28
CA ALA A 63 -0.99 -10.44 -6.47
C ALA A 63 -2.13 -11.01 -7.34
N PHE A 64 -2.19 -12.34 -7.49
CA PHE A 64 -3.25 -13.01 -8.25
C PHE A 64 -4.58 -13.07 -7.47
N ALA A 65 -4.53 -13.27 -6.16
CA ALA A 65 -5.69 -13.37 -5.29
C ALA A 65 -6.29 -12.02 -4.90
N GLY A 66 -5.55 -10.90 -5.06
CA GLY A 66 -5.98 -9.55 -4.72
C GLY A 66 -7.38 -9.20 -5.24
N PRO A 67 -7.66 -9.35 -6.55
CA PRO A 67 -8.99 -9.12 -7.11
C PRO A 67 -10.08 -9.99 -6.45
N MET A 68 -9.77 -11.25 -6.13
CA MET A 68 -10.71 -12.15 -5.46
C MET A 68 -10.97 -11.73 -4.01
N LEU A 69 -9.94 -11.29 -3.28
CA LEU A 69 -10.09 -10.79 -1.91
C LEU A 69 -10.93 -9.51 -1.85
N GLU A 70 -10.80 -8.63 -2.85
CA GLU A 70 -11.66 -7.46 -2.99
C GLU A 70 -13.12 -7.85 -3.29
N LEU A 71 -13.34 -8.85 -4.13
CA LEU A 71 -14.67 -9.40 -4.39
C LEU A 71 -15.29 -10.05 -3.14
N LEU A 72 -14.51 -10.83 -2.39
CA LEU A 72 -14.94 -11.45 -1.13
C LEU A 72 -15.24 -10.45 -0.02
N THR A 73 -14.80 -9.20 -0.16
CA THR A 73 -15.21 -8.11 0.73
C THR A 73 -16.63 -7.64 0.41
N ARG A 74 -17.03 -7.74 -0.86
CA ARG A 74 -18.39 -7.42 -1.31
C ARG A 74 -19.34 -8.54 -0.94
N GLU A 75 -18.89 -9.78 -1.12
CA GLU A 75 -19.68 -10.99 -0.92
C GLU A 75 -19.38 -11.64 0.43
N CYS A 76 -19.98 -12.78 0.72
CA CYS A 76 -19.53 -13.62 1.83
C CYS A 76 -19.32 -15.00 1.30
N ASP A 77 -18.30 -15.68 1.85
CA ASP A 77 -18.14 -17.10 1.63
C ASP A 77 -19.45 -17.83 1.97
N ASN A 78 -19.83 -18.75 1.08
CA ASN A 78 -21.10 -19.47 1.15
C ASN A 78 -20.87 -20.95 1.40
N GLU A 79 -20.20 -21.27 2.51
CA GLU A 79 -19.96 -22.64 2.95
C GLU A 79 -18.98 -23.41 2.04
N GLU A 80 -18.08 -22.71 1.32
CA GLU A 80 -17.19 -23.32 0.32
C GLU A 80 -16.08 -24.17 0.97
N TYR A 81 -15.57 -23.71 2.12
CA TYR A 81 -14.50 -24.40 2.85
C TYR A 81 -15.04 -25.40 3.88
N THR A 82 -16.10 -25.05 4.59
CA THR A 82 -16.72 -25.95 5.57
C THR A 82 -18.21 -25.72 5.63
N ARG A 83 -18.97 -26.81 5.46
CA ARG A 83 -20.42 -26.77 5.50
C ARG A 83 -20.91 -26.21 6.84
N GLY A 84 -21.85 -25.28 6.80
CA GLY A 84 -22.39 -24.62 7.99
C GLY A 84 -21.58 -23.44 8.54
N LEU A 85 -20.41 -23.12 7.97
CA LEU A 85 -19.62 -21.92 8.28
C LEU A 85 -19.70 -20.91 7.13
N ARG A 86 -19.67 -19.62 7.46
CA ARG A 86 -19.54 -18.52 6.51
C ARG A 86 -18.46 -17.57 6.99
N CYS A 87 -17.73 -17.01 6.04
CA CYS A 87 -16.66 -16.05 6.31
C CYS A 87 -16.94 -14.71 5.62
N ILE A 88 -16.46 -13.64 6.24
CA ILE A 88 -16.36 -12.31 5.66
C ILE A 88 -14.90 -11.93 5.73
N ALA A 89 -14.32 -11.43 4.64
CA ALA A 89 -12.93 -11.00 4.59
C ALA A 89 -12.81 -9.55 4.12
N ALA A 90 -11.69 -8.92 4.45
CA ALA A 90 -11.28 -7.65 3.89
C ALA A 90 -9.76 -7.66 3.62
N PRO A 91 -9.28 -7.04 2.54
CA PRO A 91 -7.86 -6.99 2.22
C PRO A 91 -7.12 -5.96 3.08
N ILE A 92 -5.83 -6.21 3.27
CA ILE A 92 -4.85 -5.28 3.81
C ILE A 92 -3.94 -4.88 2.65
N LYS A 93 -3.73 -3.57 2.47
CA LYS A 93 -3.01 -2.99 1.33
C LYS A 93 -1.71 -2.35 1.76
N ASP A 94 -0.73 -2.34 0.86
CA ASP A 94 0.53 -1.61 1.02
C ASP A 94 0.47 -0.19 0.44
N VAL A 95 1.58 0.55 0.54
CA VAL A 95 1.76 1.89 -0.04
C VAL A 95 1.48 1.96 -1.55
N SER A 96 1.62 0.83 -2.26
CA SER A 96 1.41 0.72 -3.70
C SER A 96 -0.02 0.31 -4.05
N SER A 97 -0.94 0.26 -3.07
CA SER A 97 -2.32 -0.22 -3.18
C SER A 97 -2.45 -1.72 -3.52
N ASN A 98 -1.37 -2.48 -3.42
CA ASN A 98 -1.39 -3.92 -3.65
C ASN A 98 -1.89 -4.64 -2.41
N VAL A 99 -2.65 -5.72 -2.59
CA VAL A 99 -3.15 -6.55 -1.48
C VAL A 99 -2.02 -7.44 -0.97
N ILE A 100 -1.59 -7.22 0.27
CA ILE A 100 -0.48 -7.95 0.93
C ILE A 100 -0.95 -8.97 1.97
N ALA A 101 -2.20 -8.87 2.41
CA ALA A 101 -2.81 -9.81 3.34
C ALA A 101 -4.33 -9.65 3.31
N ALA A 102 -5.04 -10.51 4.04
CA ALA A 102 -6.46 -10.36 4.30
C ALA A 102 -6.78 -10.74 5.74
N MET A 103 -7.80 -10.11 6.30
CA MET A 103 -8.35 -10.43 7.61
C MET A 103 -9.78 -10.93 7.43
N SER A 104 -10.15 -11.99 8.14
CA SER A 104 -11.47 -12.60 8.03
C SER A 104 -12.13 -12.87 9.38
N VAL A 105 -13.47 -12.79 9.40
CA VAL A 105 -14.31 -13.25 10.52
C VAL A 105 -15.15 -14.43 10.04
N SER A 106 -15.03 -15.57 10.75
CA SER A 106 -15.77 -16.81 10.47
C SER A 106 -16.86 -17.04 11.51
N MET A 107 -18.05 -17.46 11.07
CA MET A 107 -19.18 -17.74 11.96
C MET A 107 -20.13 -18.78 11.38
N PHE A 108 -20.87 -19.49 12.24
CA PHE A 108 -21.93 -20.39 11.80
C PHE A 108 -23.00 -19.67 10.96
N LYS A 109 -23.42 -20.30 9.86
CA LYS A 109 -24.45 -19.83 8.92
C LYS A 109 -25.68 -19.23 9.59
N HIS A 110 -26.26 -19.94 10.56
CA HIS A 110 -27.48 -19.52 11.25
C HIS A 110 -27.28 -18.28 12.14
N LYS A 111 -26.04 -18.01 12.56
CA LYS A 111 -25.67 -16.78 13.30
C LYS A 111 -25.25 -15.64 12.37
N MET A 112 -25.04 -15.90 11.08
CA MET A 112 -24.62 -14.91 10.07
C MET A 112 -25.84 -14.25 9.40
N THR A 113 -26.60 -13.49 10.20
CA THR A 113 -27.72 -12.67 9.71
C THR A 113 -27.23 -11.50 8.85
N ALA A 114 -28.12 -10.89 8.06
CA ALA A 114 -27.78 -9.71 7.26
C ALA A 114 -27.25 -8.54 8.11
N ALA A 115 -27.87 -8.28 9.27
CA ALA A 115 -27.45 -7.24 10.20
C ALA A 115 -26.04 -7.50 10.77
N ARG A 116 -25.75 -8.74 11.19
CA ARG A 116 -24.43 -9.12 11.69
C ARG A 116 -23.37 -9.06 10.59
N ARG A 117 -23.72 -9.49 9.37
CA ARG A 117 -22.86 -9.39 8.21
C ARG A 117 -22.45 -7.95 7.94
N ALA A 118 -23.41 -7.03 7.92
CA ALA A 118 -23.14 -5.60 7.76
C ALA A 118 -22.25 -5.06 8.89
N PHE A 119 -22.53 -5.43 10.14
CA PHE A 119 -21.72 -5.05 11.29
C PHE A 119 -20.27 -5.52 11.17
N PHE A 120 -20.04 -6.81 10.90
CA PHE A 120 -18.69 -7.37 10.78
C PHE A 120 -17.97 -6.85 9.54
N LYS A 121 -18.66 -6.62 8.42
CA LYS A 121 -18.08 -5.99 7.24
C LYS A 121 -17.57 -4.59 7.56
N ALA A 122 -18.37 -3.77 8.24
CA ALA A 122 -17.94 -2.43 8.66
C ALA A 122 -16.80 -2.46 9.69
N ALA A 123 -16.78 -3.46 10.58
CA ALA A 123 -15.68 -3.64 11.54
C ALA A 123 -14.39 -4.08 10.84
N LEU A 124 -14.46 -5.05 9.93
CA LEU A 124 -13.34 -5.54 9.15
C LEU A 124 -12.72 -4.44 8.30
N LEU A 125 -13.53 -3.68 7.54
CA LEU A 125 -13.05 -2.58 6.71
C LEU A 125 -12.32 -1.51 7.53
N ARG A 126 -12.84 -1.17 8.72
CA ARG A 126 -12.16 -0.22 9.62
C ARG A 126 -10.83 -0.77 10.11
N ALA A 127 -10.81 -2.01 10.60
CA ALA A 127 -9.61 -2.62 11.14
C ALA A 127 -8.54 -2.87 10.07
N THR A 128 -8.91 -3.30 8.86
CA THR A 128 -7.94 -3.45 7.77
C THR A 128 -7.47 -2.11 7.22
N SER A 129 -8.30 -1.06 7.21
CA SER A 129 -7.87 0.31 6.88
C SER A 129 -6.81 0.78 7.87
N GLU A 130 -7.05 0.63 9.18
CA GLU A 130 -6.09 1.06 10.20
C GLU A 130 -4.74 0.35 10.07
N VAL A 131 -4.76 -0.96 9.78
CA VAL A 131 -3.52 -1.72 9.52
C VAL A 131 -2.86 -1.24 8.24
N SER A 132 -3.62 -1.03 7.16
CA SER A 132 -3.08 -0.58 5.88
C SER A 132 -2.47 0.83 6.00
N GLU A 133 -3.11 1.75 6.72
CA GLU A 133 -2.61 3.10 7.01
C GLU A 133 -1.29 3.06 7.79
N LYS A 134 -1.18 2.19 8.80
CA LYS A 134 0.10 1.96 9.52
C LYS A 134 1.19 1.39 8.62
N LEU A 135 0.81 0.69 7.55
CA LEU A 135 1.70 0.20 6.50
C LEU A 135 1.93 1.23 5.38
N GLY A 136 1.37 2.44 5.51
CA GLY A 136 1.56 3.57 4.60
C GLY A 136 0.59 3.62 3.42
N TYR A 137 -0.43 2.76 3.39
CA TYR A 137 -1.52 2.88 2.42
C TYR A 137 -2.28 4.18 2.66
N LEU A 138 -2.35 5.02 1.61
CA LEU A 138 -3.22 6.19 1.59
C LEU A 138 -4.42 5.83 0.73
N PRO A 139 -5.65 5.83 1.28
CA PRO A 139 -6.84 5.62 0.47
C PRO A 139 -6.89 6.74 -0.58
N ALA A 140 -7.04 6.37 -1.86
CA ALA A 140 -7.33 7.34 -2.90
C ALA A 140 -8.55 8.14 -2.44
N ALA A 141 -8.40 9.46 -2.29
CA ALA A 141 -9.49 10.34 -1.90
C ALA A 141 -10.68 10.02 -2.82
N GLY A 142 -11.75 9.51 -2.22
CA GLY A 142 -12.92 9.11 -2.98
C GLY A 142 -13.42 10.32 -3.77
N ASN A 143 -13.47 10.20 -5.09
CA ASN A 143 -14.29 11.08 -5.90
C ASN A 143 -15.72 10.92 -5.36
N GLY A 144 -16.17 11.93 -4.62
CA GLY A 144 -17.57 12.04 -4.24
C GLY A 144 -18.40 12.22 -5.51
N GLU A 145 -19.27 11.26 -5.75
CA GLU A 145 -20.49 11.42 -6.54
C GLU A 145 -21.67 11.08 -5.63
#